data_AF-A0A2W2AV51-F1
#
_entry.id   AF-A0A2W2AV51-F1
#
_cell.length_a   1.000
_cell.length_b   1.000
_cell.length_c   1.000
_cell.angle_alpha   90.00
_cell.angle_beta   90.00
_cell.angle_gamma   90.00
#
_symmetry.space_group_name_H-M   'P 1'
#
loop_
_entity.id
_entity.type
_entity.pdbx_description
1 polymer ?
#
loop_
_entity_poly.entity_id
_entity_poly.type
_entity_poly.pdbx_seq_one_letter_code
_entity_poly.pdbx_strand_id
1 'polypeptide(L)'
;KHTTSRNKTKITLETKILGEGFSLNQEARKLFAEYFGKEKFSFKKEMAVIKRQAEHNGETKMTVRDLLERYQEMVGQGNVLRETAEEATYQWNNFVRDFCKSSESQNYHQKLKVAAILWEKVKNSKNDKKFEASLVQKYEKNISNYMNK
;
A
#
# COMPACT_ATOMS: atom_id res chain seq x y z
N LYS A 1 13.55 -19.10 32.28
CA LYS A 1 12.51 -19.34 31.26
C LYS A 1 11.30 -18.48 31.61
N HIS A 2 11.22 -17.25 31.10
CA HIS A 2 10.07 -16.38 31.34
C HIS A 2 9.00 -16.68 30.29
N THR A 3 7.96 -17.39 30.71
CA THR A 3 6.71 -17.54 29.96
C THR A 3 5.84 -16.31 30.25
N THR A 4 5.89 -15.30 29.38
CA THR A 4 4.97 -14.17 29.47
C THR A 4 3.59 -14.63 29.00
N SER A 5 2.70 -14.86 29.97
CA SER A 5 1.26 -15.00 29.76
C SER A 5 0.75 -13.77 29.01
N ARG A 6 0.39 -13.93 27.73
CA ARG A 6 -0.22 -12.87 26.93
C ARG A 6 -1.69 -12.79 27.35
N ASN A 7 -2.01 -11.89 28.27
CA ASN A 7 -3.39 -11.51 28.56
C ASN A 7 -4.08 -11.18 27.23
N LYS A 8 -5.01 -12.03 26.81
CA LYS A 8 -5.87 -11.78 25.66
C LYS A 8 -6.87 -10.71 26.08
N THR A 9 -6.48 -9.44 25.97
CA THR A 9 -7.40 -8.32 26.15
C THR A 9 -8.48 -8.45 25.08
N LYS A 10 -9.72 -8.62 25.54
CA LYS A 10 -10.87 -8.78 24.65
C LYS A 10 -10.98 -7.56 23.74
N ILE A 11 -10.89 -7.73 22.43
CA ILE A 11 -10.96 -6.60 21.49
C ILE A 11 -12.43 -6.17 21.34
N THR A 12 -12.69 -4.89 21.56
CA THR A 12 -14.01 -4.25 21.43
C THR A 12 -13.94 -3.09 20.44
N LEU A 13 -15.11 -2.57 20.05
CA LEU A 13 -15.19 -1.38 19.18
C LEU A 13 -14.51 -0.14 19.79
N GLU A 14 -14.43 -0.04 21.11
CA GLU A 14 -13.80 1.08 21.82
C GLU A 14 -12.30 0.87 22.06
N THR A 15 -11.76 -0.30 21.68
CA THR A 15 -10.33 -0.57 21.80
C THR A 15 -9.56 0.40 20.90
N LYS A 16 -8.54 1.04 21.45
CA LYS A 16 -7.66 1.95 20.68
C LYS A 16 -6.85 1.17 19.67
N ILE A 17 -6.78 1.65 18.41
CA ILE A 17 -6.02 0.96 17.35
C ILE A 17 -4.51 1.20 17.44
N LEU A 18 -4.11 2.26 18.15
CA LEU A 18 -2.72 2.62 18.44
C LEU A 18 -2.45 2.47 19.95
N GLY A 19 -1.31 1.85 20.30
CA GLY A 19 -0.91 1.60 21.68
C GLY A 19 -0.97 0.11 22.10
N GLU A 20 -0.89 -0.14 23.40
CA GLU A 20 -0.80 -1.49 23.95
C GLU A 20 -2.16 -2.21 23.90
N GLY A 21 -2.39 -3.03 22.86
CA GLY A 21 -3.43 -4.07 22.92
C GLY A 21 -4.08 -4.47 21.60
N PHE A 22 -4.11 -3.58 20.59
CA PHE A 22 -4.77 -3.89 19.33
C PHE A 22 -3.80 -4.50 18.29
N SER A 23 -4.18 -5.65 17.75
CA SER A 23 -3.49 -6.29 16.63
C SER A 23 -4.51 -6.91 15.67
N LEU A 24 -4.17 -6.95 14.37
CA LEU A 24 -5.00 -7.59 13.33
C LEU A 24 -4.91 -9.13 13.45
N ASN A 25 -5.48 -9.66 14.52
CA ASN A 25 -5.46 -11.07 14.88
C ASN A 25 -6.82 -11.75 14.61
N GLN A 26 -6.95 -13.02 15.00
CA GLN A 26 -8.19 -13.78 14.81
C GLN A 26 -9.39 -13.19 15.57
N GLU A 27 -9.15 -12.55 16.71
CA GLU A 27 -10.20 -11.94 17.53
C GLU A 27 -10.74 -10.66 16.88
N ALA A 28 -9.85 -9.77 16.41
CA ALA A 28 -10.23 -8.62 15.59
C ALA A 28 -11.01 -9.06 14.35
N ARG A 29 -10.60 -10.17 13.72
CA ARG A 29 -11.30 -10.73 12.56
C ARG A 29 -12.72 -11.19 12.90
N LYS A 30 -12.94 -11.83 14.05
CA LYS A 30 -14.28 -12.23 14.52
C LYS A 30 -15.15 -11.00 14.79
N LEU A 31 -14.62 -10.01 15.49
CA LEU A 31 -15.33 -8.75 15.75
C LEU A 31 -15.76 -8.08 14.44
N PHE A 32 -14.89 -8.06 13.43
CA PHE A 32 -15.20 -7.41 12.15
C PHE A 32 -16.22 -8.24 11.35
N ALA A 33 -16.14 -9.57 11.42
CA ALA A 33 -17.13 -10.45 10.80
C ALA A 33 -18.53 -10.21 11.39
N GLU A 34 -18.64 -10.10 12.72
CA GLU A 34 -19.88 -9.78 13.42
C GLU A 34 -20.39 -8.38 13.05
N TYR A 35 -19.51 -7.36 13.05
CA TYR A 35 -19.86 -5.99 12.69
C TYR A 35 -20.43 -5.87 11.27
N PHE A 36 -19.88 -6.61 10.30
CA PHE A 36 -20.36 -6.60 8.92
C PHE A 36 -21.44 -7.65 8.62
N GLY A 37 -21.87 -8.45 9.60
CA GLY A 37 -22.82 -9.55 9.38
C GLY A 37 -22.32 -10.62 8.41
N LYS A 38 -21.02 -10.92 8.41
CA LYS A 38 -20.38 -11.92 7.51
C LYS A 38 -19.95 -13.14 8.30
N GLU A 39 -20.07 -14.33 7.70
CA GLU A 39 -19.54 -15.58 8.30
C GLU A 39 -18.01 -15.54 8.44
N LYS A 40 -17.33 -14.95 7.45
CA LYS A 40 -15.87 -14.82 7.41
C LYS A 40 -15.48 -13.42 6.98
N PHE A 41 -14.49 -12.86 7.68
CA PHE A 41 -13.92 -11.56 7.36
C PHE A 41 -12.46 -11.69 6.95
N SER A 42 -12.06 -11.00 5.88
CA SER A 42 -10.67 -10.87 5.45
C SER A 42 -10.26 -9.42 5.55
N PHE A 43 -9.15 -9.14 6.25
CA PHE A 43 -8.59 -7.79 6.33
C PHE A 43 -8.32 -7.25 4.93
N LYS A 44 -8.76 -6.01 4.71
CA LYS A 44 -8.64 -5.33 3.43
C LYS A 44 -7.49 -4.33 3.49
N LYS A 45 -6.90 -4.04 2.32
CA LYS A 45 -5.74 -3.14 2.21
C LYS A 45 -6.06 -1.73 2.74
N GLU A 46 -7.28 -1.29 2.52
CA GLU A 46 -7.80 0.02 2.92
C GLU A 46 -7.76 0.18 4.44
N MET A 47 -8.10 -0.87 5.20
CA MET A 47 -8.00 -0.85 6.67
C MET A 47 -6.55 -0.69 7.15
N ALA A 48 -5.60 -1.30 6.45
CA ALA A 48 -4.18 -1.14 6.76
C ALA A 48 -3.68 0.28 6.47
N VAL A 49 -4.19 0.92 5.41
CA VAL A 49 -3.91 2.31 5.07
C VAL A 49 -4.46 3.26 6.15
N ILE A 50 -5.70 3.09 6.58
CA ILE A 50 -6.29 3.93 7.63
C ILE A 50 -5.50 3.82 8.93
N LYS A 51 -5.11 2.59 9.33
CA LYS A 51 -4.29 2.38 10.53
C LYS A 51 -2.92 3.07 10.43
N ARG A 52 -2.24 2.93 9.29
CA ARG A 52 -0.94 3.59 9.05
C ARG A 52 -1.06 5.11 9.04
N GLN A 53 -2.12 5.65 8.45
CA GLN A 53 -2.39 7.09 8.48
C GLN A 53 -2.57 7.59 9.92
N ALA A 54 -3.29 6.84 10.75
CA ALA A 54 -3.45 7.16 12.16
C ALA A 54 -2.11 7.12 12.92
N GLU A 55 -1.24 6.14 12.62
CA GLU A 55 0.13 6.08 13.16
C GLU A 55 0.95 7.30 12.76
N HIS A 56 0.94 7.67 11.48
CA HIS A 56 1.66 8.82 10.94
C HIS A 56 1.18 10.15 11.55
N ASN A 57 -0.14 10.30 11.69
CA ASN A 57 -0.76 11.51 12.24
C ASN A 57 -0.73 11.58 13.77
N GLY A 58 -0.27 10.51 14.46
CA GLY A 58 -0.29 10.45 15.92
C GLY A 58 -1.70 10.39 16.53
N GLU A 59 -2.68 9.81 15.82
CA GLU A 59 -4.09 9.73 16.23
C GLU A 59 -4.32 8.66 17.32
N THR A 60 -3.70 8.84 18.48
CA THR A 60 -3.69 7.88 19.60
C THR A 60 -5.06 7.60 20.23
N LYS A 61 -6.06 8.41 19.93
CA LYS A 61 -7.44 8.25 20.40
C LYS A 61 -8.31 7.42 19.47
N MET A 62 -7.82 7.11 18.27
CA MET A 62 -8.59 6.37 17.27
C MET A 62 -8.94 4.96 17.77
N THR A 63 -10.20 4.60 17.67
CA THR A 63 -10.76 3.32 18.11
C THR A 63 -11.02 2.37 16.95
N VAL A 64 -11.29 1.11 17.26
CA VAL A 64 -11.71 0.11 16.26
C VAL A 64 -12.99 0.55 15.53
N ARG A 65 -13.92 1.23 16.21
CA ARG A 65 -15.11 1.80 15.57
C ARG A 65 -14.72 2.83 14.51
N ASP A 66 -13.88 3.79 14.85
CA ASP A 66 -13.42 4.83 13.93
C ASP A 66 -12.74 4.23 12.69
N LEU A 67 -11.98 3.14 12.87
CA LEU A 67 -11.35 2.40 11.77
C LEU A 67 -12.39 1.83 10.80
N LEU A 68 -13.45 1.21 11.32
CA LEU A 68 -14.50 0.58 10.53
C LEU A 68 -15.38 1.62 9.84
N GLU A 69 -15.72 2.71 10.51
CA GLU A 69 -16.47 3.83 9.94
C GLU A 69 -15.69 4.49 8.79
N ARG A 70 -14.41 4.84 8.99
CA ARG A 70 -13.56 5.37 7.91
C ARG A 70 -13.42 4.40 6.74
N TYR A 71 -13.36 3.10 7.02
CA TYR A 71 -13.34 2.08 5.97
C TYR A 71 -14.64 2.06 5.17
N GLN A 72 -15.80 2.12 5.84
CA GLN A 72 -17.10 2.17 5.17
C GLN A 72 -17.29 3.46 4.38
N GLU A 73 -16.85 4.60 4.90
CA GLU A 73 -16.83 5.88 4.18
C GLU A 73 -15.97 5.79 2.92
N MET A 74 -14.75 5.24 3.01
CA MET A 74 -13.86 5.05 1.86
C MET A 74 -14.48 4.15 0.78
N VAL A 75 -15.08 3.02 1.19
CA VAL A 75 -15.71 2.07 0.25
C VAL A 75 -17.02 2.62 -0.32
N GLY A 76 -17.85 3.26 0.51
CA GLY A 76 -19.15 3.81 0.12
C GLY A 76 -19.06 5.02 -0.82
N GLN A 77 -17.96 5.78 -0.75
CA GLN A 77 -17.69 6.88 -1.67
C GLN A 77 -17.10 6.43 -3.02
N GLY A 78 -16.94 5.12 -3.25
CA GLY A 78 -16.23 4.61 -4.44
C GLY A 78 -14.76 5.02 -4.50
N ASN A 79 -14.22 5.56 -3.40
CA ASN A 79 -12.83 5.96 -3.25
C ASN A 79 -11.99 4.70 -2.99
N VAL A 80 -11.86 3.87 -4.02
CA VAL A 80 -10.83 2.84 -4.10
C VAL A 80 -9.49 3.58 -4.18
N LEU A 81 -8.92 3.87 -3.02
CA LEU A 81 -7.56 4.39 -2.83
C LEU A 81 -7.21 5.55 -3.77
N ARG A 82 -7.50 6.77 -3.33
CA ARG A 82 -6.70 7.92 -3.77
C ARG A 82 -5.25 7.57 -3.45
N GLU A 83 -4.45 7.29 -4.49
CA GLU A 83 -3.06 6.83 -4.40
C GLU A 83 -2.35 7.54 -3.25
N THR A 84 -2.12 6.83 -2.14
CA THR A 84 -1.44 7.45 -1.01
C THR A 84 0.01 7.72 -1.39
N ALA A 85 0.66 8.68 -0.74
CA ALA A 85 2.09 8.94 -0.99
C ALA A 85 2.95 7.67 -0.77
N GLU A 86 2.51 6.78 0.12
CA GLU A 86 3.11 5.47 0.37
C GLU A 86 2.91 4.51 -0.80
N GLU A 87 1.71 4.45 -1.38
CA GLU A 87 1.41 3.64 -2.55
C GLU A 87 2.20 4.11 -3.78
N ALA A 88 2.34 5.42 -3.95
CA ALA A 88 3.19 5.99 -4.99
C ALA A 88 4.67 5.59 -4.80
N THR A 89 5.14 5.56 -3.55
CA THR A 89 6.51 5.10 -3.22
C THR A 89 6.68 3.61 -3.50
N TYR A 90 5.68 2.79 -3.13
CA TYR A 90 5.71 1.35 -3.38
C TYR A 90 5.67 1.01 -4.87
N GLN A 91 4.82 1.70 -5.64
CA GLN A 91 4.74 1.53 -7.09
C GLN A 91 6.04 1.96 -7.78
N TRP A 92 6.64 3.09 -7.38
CA TRP A 92 7.94 3.52 -7.88
C TRP A 92 9.03 2.49 -7.58
N ASN A 93 9.12 2.01 -6.35
CA ASN A 93 10.13 1.01 -5.95
C ASN A 93 9.96 -0.29 -6.73
N ASN A 94 8.72 -0.75 -6.93
CA ASN A 94 8.44 -1.92 -7.77
C ASN A 94 8.85 -1.65 -9.22
N PHE A 95 8.48 -0.51 -9.79
CA PHE A 95 8.80 -0.14 -11.16
C PHE A 95 10.31 -0.11 -11.41
N VAL A 96 11.07 0.55 -10.54
CA VAL A 96 12.53 0.63 -10.65
C VAL A 96 13.15 -0.75 -10.53
N ARG A 97 12.70 -1.56 -9.57
CA ARG A 97 13.20 -2.93 -9.38
C ARG A 97 12.97 -3.77 -10.62
N ASP A 98 11.77 -3.71 -11.18
CA ASP A 98 11.38 -4.52 -12.33
C ASP A 98 12.12 -4.05 -13.61
N PHE A 99 12.25 -2.74 -13.81
CA PHE A 99 13.09 -2.18 -14.87
C PHE A 99 14.54 -2.63 -14.72
N CYS A 100 15.18 -2.45 -13.56
CA CYS A 100 16.59 -2.81 -13.35
C CYS A 100 16.88 -4.31 -13.50
N LYS A 101 15.86 -5.17 -13.37
CA LYS A 101 15.96 -6.62 -13.65
C LYS A 101 15.79 -6.96 -15.13
N SER A 102 15.24 -6.06 -15.93
CA SER A 102 14.99 -6.29 -17.35
C SER A 102 16.28 -6.29 -18.18
N SER A 103 16.25 -7.03 -19.30
CA SER A 103 17.30 -7.01 -20.32
C SER A 103 17.52 -5.62 -20.89
N GLU A 104 16.44 -4.86 -21.06
CA GLU A 104 16.40 -3.54 -21.64
C GLU A 104 17.22 -2.56 -20.81
N SER A 105 17.19 -2.69 -19.48
CA SER A 105 18.00 -1.84 -18.61
C SER A 105 19.50 -1.99 -18.83
N GLN A 106 19.97 -3.10 -19.38
CA GLN A 106 21.39 -3.32 -19.65
C GLN A 106 21.89 -2.43 -20.78
N ASN A 107 21.00 -1.92 -21.63
CA ASN A 107 21.35 -1.04 -22.73
C ASN A 107 21.64 0.40 -22.29
N TYR A 108 21.48 0.73 -21.00
CA TYR A 108 21.58 2.10 -20.51
C TYR A 108 22.61 2.26 -19.39
N HIS A 109 23.44 3.30 -19.48
CA HIS A 109 24.46 3.61 -18.48
C HIS A 109 23.87 4.37 -17.27
N GLN A 110 22.74 5.07 -17.46
CA GLN A 110 22.03 5.80 -16.40
C GLN A 110 20.63 5.20 -16.12
N LYS A 111 20.61 3.95 -15.67
CA LYS A 111 19.37 3.16 -15.44
C LYS A 111 18.32 3.88 -14.61
N LEU A 112 18.70 4.50 -13.49
CA LEU A 112 17.74 5.21 -12.62
C LEU A 112 17.10 6.43 -13.30
N LYS A 113 17.84 7.16 -14.15
CA LYS A 113 17.27 8.29 -14.89
C LYS A 113 16.28 7.80 -15.94
N VAL A 114 16.61 6.72 -16.65
CA VAL A 114 15.70 6.09 -17.61
C VAL A 114 14.44 5.61 -16.91
N ALA A 115 14.56 4.93 -15.77
CA ALA A 115 13.42 4.50 -14.97
C ALA A 115 12.53 5.67 -14.54
N ALA A 116 13.11 6.79 -14.11
CA ALA A 116 12.36 7.99 -13.71
C ALA A 116 11.55 8.58 -14.86
N ILE A 117 12.17 8.68 -16.05
CA ILE A 117 11.51 9.19 -17.26
C ILE A 117 10.33 8.28 -17.65
N LEU A 118 10.53 6.96 -17.66
CA LEU A 118 9.49 6.00 -17.99
C LEU A 118 8.35 6.00 -16.96
N TRP A 119 8.70 6.09 -15.66
CA TRP A 119 7.74 6.17 -14.57
C TRP A 119 6.84 7.39 -14.67
N GLU A 120 7.39 8.57 -15.00
CA GLU A 120 6.58 9.78 -15.22
C GLU A 120 5.50 9.57 -16.28
N LYS A 121 5.83 8.86 -17.37
CA LYS A 121 4.87 8.56 -18.44
C LYS A 121 3.81 7.56 -17.99
N VAL A 122 4.20 6.53 -17.26
CA VAL A 122 3.29 5.49 -16.73
C VAL A 122 2.36 6.06 -15.66
N LYS A 123 2.90 6.88 -14.75
CA LYS A 123 2.16 7.54 -13.67
C LYS A 123 1.02 8.40 -14.21
N ASN A 124 1.28 9.19 -15.25
CA ASN A 124 0.28 10.07 -15.86
C ASN A 124 -0.68 9.35 -16.84
N SER A 125 -0.49 8.05 -17.08
CA SER A 125 -1.34 7.25 -17.97
C SER A 125 -2.46 6.53 -17.20
N LYS A 126 -3.47 6.02 -17.91
CA LYS A 126 -4.50 5.12 -17.35
C LYS A 126 -4.03 3.66 -17.25
N ASN A 127 -2.80 3.36 -17.67
CA ASN A 127 -2.27 2.00 -17.67
C ASN A 127 -1.82 1.57 -16.27
N ASP A 128 -1.64 0.26 -16.11
CA ASP A 128 -1.04 -0.35 -14.93
C ASP A 128 0.29 0.32 -14.58
N LYS A 129 0.48 0.61 -13.29
CA LYS A 129 1.67 1.27 -12.74
C LYS A 129 2.83 0.28 -12.58
N LYS A 130 3.17 -0.42 -13.66
CA LYS A 130 4.20 -1.47 -13.71
C LYS A 130 5.13 -1.25 -14.91
N PHE A 131 6.34 -1.82 -14.83
CA PHE A 131 7.26 -1.79 -15.97
C PHE A 131 6.85 -2.82 -17.02
N GLU A 132 6.86 -2.40 -18.29
CA GLU A 132 6.71 -3.26 -19.45
C GLU A 132 7.79 -2.92 -20.48
N ALA A 133 8.37 -3.94 -21.13
CA ALA A 133 9.40 -3.76 -22.15
C ALA A 133 8.96 -2.82 -23.30
N SER A 134 7.67 -2.85 -23.64
CA SER A 134 7.06 -1.97 -24.64
C SER A 134 7.24 -0.48 -24.34
N LEU A 135 7.40 -0.09 -23.07
CA LEU A 135 7.64 1.30 -22.68
C LEU A 135 8.96 1.83 -23.22
N VAL A 136 9.97 0.97 -23.30
CA VAL A 136 11.32 1.33 -23.78
C VAL A 136 11.25 1.70 -25.25
N GLN A 137 10.54 0.91 -26.05
CA GLN A 137 10.30 1.20 -27.47
C GLN A 137 9.42 2.44 -27.65
N LYS A 138 8.32 2.53 -26.87
CA LYS A 138 7.36 3.64 -26.97
C LYS A 138 7.98 5.00 -26.65
N TYR A 139 8.90 5.06 -25.70
CA TYR A 139 9.53 6.30 -25.24
C TYR A 139 11.04 6.35 -25.57
N GLU A 140 11.48 5.62 -26.60
CA GLU A 140 12.88 5.51 -27.00
C GLU A 140 13.53 6.89 -27.20
N LYS A 141 12.83 7.80 -27.88
CA LYS A 141 13.30 9.18 -28.11
C LYS A 141 13.59 9.96 -26.82
N ASN A 142 12.93 9.63 -25.71
CA ASN A 142 13.14 10.29 -24.43
C ASN A 142 14.33 9.71 -23.65
N ILE A 143 14.79 8.50 -23.99
CA ILE A 143 15.77 7.74 -23.21
C ILE A 143 17.04 7.38 -24.00
N SER A 144 17.05 7.59 -25.31
CA SER A 144 18.17 7.28 -26.23
C SER A 144 19.50 7.92 -25.80
N ASN A 145 19.47 9.14 -25.25
CA ASN A 145 20.66 9.84 -24.76
C ASN A 145 21.38 9.10 -23.61
N TYR A 146 20.72 8.13 -22.99
CA TYR A 146 21.28 7.34 -21.89
C TYR A 146 21.73 5.93 -22.32
N MET A 147 21.68 5.61 -23.62
CA MET A 147 22.18 4.33 -24.11
C MET A 147 23.69 4.21 -23.88
N ASN A 148 24.17 2.99 -23.71
CA ASN A 148 25.60 2.72 -23.71
C ASN A 148 26.18 3.13 -25.06
N LYS A 149 27.30 3.84 -25.03
CA LYS A 149 28.07 4.19 -26.24
C LYS A 149 28.90 3.01 -26.70
#